data_AF-A0A8D2J5T8-F1
#
_entry.id   AF-A0A8D2J5T8-F1
#
_cell.length_a   1.000
_cell.length_b   1.000
_cell.length_c   1.000
_cell.angle_alpha   90.00
_cell.angle_beta   90.00
_cell.angle_gamma   90.00
#
_symmetry.space_group_name_H-M   'P 1'
#
loop_
_entity.id
_entity.type
_entity.pdbx_description
1 polymer ?
#
loop_
_entity_poly.entity_id
_entity_poly.type
_entity_poly.pdbx_seq_one_letter_code
_entity_poly.pdbx_strand_id
1 'polypeptide(L)'
;MSAAQGGWRSDMVQPGGYPGSDCCMMADDSSLGKAATLHLPAELAGNEAVQHFLAENRDLKDAIRQSNHMLRKHYQEFLQFQASHKEEKEFLMRKFQEARLVVGKLHSERAGLKKQLEETVQELERLKMQLAFSSEKETAEAQEETDTVTLVQEEAMLALAPGMPQQEKRLEDDFKVLQEANQALQKEKLALQAEICKLQGAAKGALPKEEAGRKIRENGLPLEQPLELESLQGSGDKKNSVGDQAEQLCKRLKEAEDENSALRERLASTLEELTRLASQEQETQQQLETLSKQLEQFGEDKASVKAQVTSLLGELMESQSLLESSKQEKKALEERVRGAGERLQQLEKEAEARTKQHSVQVDQLRLQVQNLENALRLERQSATEEKKKLAQLQVAYHQLFQEYDTHIKASLESEKWSKGLDLQAAELSQQLQQAEEALVAKQELIDKLKEEAEQHKIIMETVPVLKAQADIYKTDFLAERQAREKLHEQREALQEQYLQLQRDYEKLKADSEGASRALMEEMRNRHSEMRPSQQPGFRMGAAPFLPQLMPGRRQSIAEEQPYYCCPKCQYRAPDMDTLQIHVMDCIQ
;
A
#
# COMPACT_ATOMS: atom_id res chain seq x y z
N MET A 1 -23.84 -13.07 36.52
CA MET A 1 -23.27 -14.43 36.50
C MET A 1 -23.37 -14.93 35.07
N SER A 2 -22.32 -15.37 34.38
CA SER A 2 -20.88 -15.29 34.68
C SER A 2 -20.11 -15.26 33.35
N ALA A 3 -19.08 -14.43 33.24
CA ALA A 3 -18.21 -14.36 32.05
C ALA A 3 -16.75 -14.48 32.51
N ALA A 4 -16.04 -15.49 32.01
CA ALA A 4 -14.68 -15.79 32.45
C ALA A 4 -13.65 -14.84 31.80
N GLN A 5 -12.83 -14.19 32.63
CA GLN A 5 -11.71 -13.38 32.15
C GLN A 5 -10.49 -14.28 31.89
N GLY A 6 -10.32 -14.71 30.64
CA GLY A 6 -9.12 -15.42 30.17
C GLY A 6 -7.93 -14.46 30.01
N GLY A 7 -7.24 -14.15 31.10
CA GLY A 7 -6.11 -13.22 31.10
C GLY A 7 -4.83 -13.81 30.50
N TRP A 8 -4.48 -13.41 29.28
CA TRP A 8 -3.18 -13.72 28.67
C TRP A 8 -2.13 -12.69 29.11
N ARG A 9 -1.33 -13.05 30.11
CA ARG A 9 -0.05 -12.36 30.36
C ARG A 9 0.91 -12.71 29.23
N SER A 10 1.42 -11.69 28.55
CA SER A 10 2.61 -11.78 27.71
C SER A 10 3.69 -10.94 28.38
N ASP A 11 4.60 -11.58 29.10
CA ASP A 11 5.67 -10.88 29.84
C ASP A 11 6.71 -10.33 28.86
N MET A 12 6.51 -9.08 28.42
CA MET A 12 7.53 -8.31 27.70
C MET A 12 8.55 -7.77 28.72
N VAL A 13 9.75 -8.36 28.72
CA VAL A 13 10.88 -7.91 29.53
C VAL A 13 11.27 -6.49 29.13
N GLN A 14 11.05 -5.52 30.03
CA GLN A 14 11.57 -4.17 29.88
C GLN A 14 13.03 -4.12 30.34
N PRO A 15 13.96 -3.58 29.52
CA PRO A 15 15.21 -3.03 30.03
C PRO A 15 14.91 -1.87 30.99
N GLY A 16 15.69 -1.74 32.06
CA GLY A 16 15.46 -0.76 33.12
C GLY A 16 15.54 0.71 32.67
N GLY A 17 14.85 1.58 33.40
CA GLY A 17 14.73 3.01 33.06
C GLY A 17 16.00 3.84 33.28
N TYR A 18 16.00 5.02 32.66
CA TYR A 18 16.97 6.10 32.89
C TYR A 18 17.07 6.49 34.37
N PRO A 19 18.24 7.04 34.76
CA PRO A 19 18.21 8.41 35.26
C PRO A 19 19.30 9.33 34.68
N GLY A 20 18.99 10.62 34.59
CA GLY A 20 20.00 11.69 34.69
C GLY A 20 20.60 12.23 33.38
N SER A 21 20.22 13.47 33.08
CA SER A 21 21.02 14.58 32.51
C SER A 21 22.30 14.33 31.70
N ASP A 22 22.32 15.03 30.55
CA ASP A 22 23.44 15.86 30.08
C ASP A 22 24.82 15.23 29.86
N CYS A 23 25.07 14.84 28.60
CA CYS A 23 26.32 15.28 27.96
C CYS A 23 26.20 15.36 26.44
N CYS A 24 26.54 16.51 25.85
CA CYS A 24 26.67 16.66 24.40
C CYS A 24 27.97 16.01 23.93
N MET A 25 27.90 14.86 23.25
CA MET A 25 29.01 14.32 22.46
C MET A 25 28.52 13.83 21.11
N MET A 26 29.06 14.40 20.04
CA MET A 26 28.93 13.86 18.68
C MET A 26 29.84 12.63 18.57
N ALA A 27 29.33 11.47 18.96
CA ALA A 27 30.02 10.20 18.79
C ALA A 27 30.03 9.82 17.29
N ASP A 28 31.19 9.97 16.65
CA ASP A 28 31.39 9.71 15.22
C ASP A 28 31.50 8.19 14.97
N ASP A 29 30.40 7.46 15.20
CA ASP A 29 30.33 6.00 15.15
C ASP A 29 30.33 5.46 13.70
N SER A 30 31.52 5.55 13.12
CA SER A 30 32.03 4.71 12.04
C SER A 30 32.30 3.28 12.53
N SER A 31 31.27 2.63 13.08
CA SER A 31 31.34 1.30 13.70
C SER A 31 31.35 0.12 12.71
N LEU A 32 31.35 0.40 11.40
CA LEU A 32 31.80 -0.57 10.39
C LEU A 32 33.33 -0.64 10.48
N GLY A 33 33.81 -1.74 11.06
CA GLY A 33 35.15 -1.85 11.64
C GLY A 33 36.31 -1.32 10.77
N LYS A 34 37.27 -0.67 11.43
CA LYS A 34 38.54 -0.19 10.85
C LYS A 34 39.07 -1.19 9.84
N ALA A 35 39.41 -0.73 8.65
CA ALA A 35 39.83 -1.57 7.54
C ALA A 35 41.03 -2.45 7.94
N ALA A 36 40.75 -3.72 8.27
CA ALA A 36 41.75 -4.76 8.39
C ALA A 36 42.26 -5.05 6.98
N THR A 37 43.32 -4.32 6.59
CA THR A 37 44.00 -4.52 5.30
C THR A 37 44.55 -5.93 5.28
N LEU A 38 43.83 -6.85 4.61
CA LEU A 38 44.25 -8.22 4.43
C LEU A 38 45.57 -8.22 3.66
N HIS A 39 46.66 -8.48 4.38
CA HIS A 39 48.00 -8.37 3.85
C HIS A 39 48.25 -9.57 2.93
N LEU A 40 48.11 -9.36 1.62
CA LEU A 40 48.29 -10.43 0.64
C LEU A 40 49.73 -10.99 0.72
N PRO A 41 49.90 -12.32 0.61
CA PRO A 41 51.19 -12.91 0.30
C PRO A 41 51.72 -12.37 -1.04
N ALA A 42 53.02 -12.06 -1.11
CA ALA A 42 53.64 -11.44 -2.29
C ALA A 42 53.44 -12.27 -3.58
N GLU A 43 53.37 -13.59 -3.45
CA GLU A 43 53.13 -14.56 -4.52
C GLU A 43 51.77 -14.39 -5.21
N LEU A 44 50.75 -13.92 -4.47
CA LEU A 44 49.39 -13.71 -4.98
C LEU A 44 49.15 -12.27 -5.47
N ALA A 45 50.01 -11.33 -5.08
CA ALA A 45 49.87 -9.92 -5.46
C ALA A 45 50.02 -9.67 -6.97
N GLY A 46 50.69 -10.56 -7.70
CA GLY A 46 50.82 -10.51 -9.17
C GLY A 46 49.69 -11.18 -9.96
N ASN A 47 48.69 -11.78 -9.31
CA ASN A 47 47.63 -12.53 -9.99
C ASN A 47 46.44 -11.62 -10.37
N GLU A 48 46.22 -11.43 -11.67
CA GLU A 48 45.19 -10.54 -12.22
C GLU A 48 43.77 -10.85 -11.72
N ALA A 49 43.40 -12.13 -11.61
CA ALA A 49 42.09 -12.53 -11.10
C ALA A 49 41.92 -12.20 -9.61
N VAL A 50 42.99 -12.33 -8.82
CA VAL A 50 42.97 -11.96 -7.39
C VAL A 50 42.85 -10.43 -7.24
N GLN A 51 43.53 -9.66 -8.09
CA GLN A 51 43.38 -8.20 -8.11
C GLN A 51 41.98 -7.76 -8.53
N HIS A 52 41.35 -8.43 -9.50
CA HIS A 52 39.95 -8.18 -9.89
C HIS A 52 39.00 -8.39 -8.71
N PHE A 53 39.06 -9.54 -8.04
CA PHE A 53 38.22 -9.81 -6.86
C PHE A 53 38.48 -8.83 -5.71
N LEU A 54 39.70 -8.32 -5.55
CA LEU A 54 40.01 -7.28 -4.54
C LEU A 54 39.43 -5.91 -4.91
N ALA A 55 39.39 -5.56 -6.20
CA ALA A 55 38.71 -4.36 -6.69
C ALA A 55 37.19 -4.46 -6.47
N GLU A 56 36.55 -5.54 -6.95
CA GLU A 56 35.13 -5.80 -6.73
C GLU A 56 34.77 -5.81 -5.24
N ASN A 57 35.62 -6.37 -4.38
CA ASN A 57 35.40 -6.38 -2.94
C ASN A 57 35.55 -5.00 -2.29
N ARG A 58 36.40 -4.10 -2.83
CA ARG A 58 36.43 -2.69 -2.44
C ARG A 58 35.15 -1.98 -2.88
N ASP A 59 34.77 -2.13 -4.14
CA ASP A 59 33.59 -1.46 -4.72
C ASP A 59 32.30 -1.88 -4.00
N LEU A 60 32.15 -3.18 -3.69
CA LEU A 60 31.05 -3.69 -2.85
C LEU A 60 31.06 -3.08 -1.45
N LYS A 61 32.22 -2.96 -0.79
CA LYS A 61 32.33 -2.33 0.54
C LYS A 61 32.03 -0.83 0.49
N ASP A 62 32.40 -0.15 -0.59
CA ASP A 62 32.15 1.28 -0.79
C ASP A 62 30.68 1.53 -1.11
N ALA A 63 30.05 0.70 -1.95
CA ALA A 63 28.61 0.71 -2.21
C ALA A 63 27.78 0.41 -0.95
N ILE A 64 28.18 -0.56 -0.13
CA ILE A 64 27.55 -0.84 1.16
C ILE A 64 27.70 0.35 2.12
N ARG A 65 28.84 1.04 2.15
CA ARG A 65 29.01 2.27 2.95
C ARG A 65 28.12 3.41 2.45
N GLN A 66 28.01 3.62 1.13
CA GLN A 66 27.12 4.61 0.54
C GLN A 66 25.63 4.30 0.83
N SER A 67 25.21 3.05 0.67
CA SER A 67 23.84 2.60 0.97
C SER A 67 23.48 2.81 2.44
N ASN A 68 24.37 2.44 3.37
CA ASN A 68 24.17 2.69 4.80
C ASN A 68 24.14 4.18 5.15
N HIS A 69 24.95 5.02 4.50
CA HIS A 69 24.91 6.47 4.68
C HIS A 69 23.58 7.07 4.20
N MET A 70 23.11 6.68 3.02
CA MET A 70 21.81 7.09 2.49
C MET A 70 20.65 6.63 3.38
N LEU A 71 20.70 5.39 3.90
CA LEU A 71 19.69 4.88 4.84
C LEU A 71 19.69 5.67 6.16
N ARG A 72 20.85 6.00 6.73
CA ARG A 72 20.97 6.87 7.91
C ARG A 72 20.37 8.27 7.63
N LYS A 73 20.66 8.85 6.46
CA LYS A 73 20.12 10.15 6.03
C LYS A 73 18.60 10.12 5.88
N HIS A 74 18.04 9.14 5.16
CA HIS A 74 16.60 8.99 4.99
C HIS A 74 15.86 8.70 6.30
N TYR A 75 16.48 7.97 7.23
CA TYR A 75 15.94 7.78 8.59
C TYR A 75 15.89 9.11 9.37
N GLN A 76 16.93 9.95 9.25
CA GLN A 76 16.94 11.28 9.87
C GLN A 76 15.91 12.23 9.24
N GLU A 77 15.77 12.22 7.91
CA GLU A 77 14.72 12.94 7.17
C GLU A 77 13.31 12.48 7.59
N PHE A 78 13.10 11.17 7.77
CA PHE A 78 11.83 10.61 8.25
C PHE A 78 11.50 11.03 9.68
N LEU A 79 12.48 11.06 10.59
CA LEU A 79 12.28 11.55 11.96
C LEU A 79 11.93 13.05 11.99
N GLN A 80 12.58 13.87 11.15
CA GLN A 80 12.25 15.29 11.00
C GLN A 80 10.84 15.49 10.42
N PHE A 81 10.46 14.71 9.40
CA PHE A 81 9.11 14.72 8.84
C PHE A 81 8.05 14.31 9.88
N GLN A 82 8.32 13.25 10.68
CA GLN A 82 7.42 12.79 11.73
C GLN A 82 7.22 13.87 12.83
N ALA A 83 8.28 14.58 13.21
CA ALA A 83 8.20 15.70 14.15
C ALA A 83 7.38 16.87 13.58
N SER A 84 7.71 17.32 12.36
CA SER A 84 7.01 18.43 11.70
C SER A 84 5.52 18.13 11.49
N HIS A 85 5.17 16.93 11.02
CA HIS A 85 3.77 16.49 10.87
C HIS A 85 3.02 16.42 12.23
N LYS A 86 3.71 16.11 13.34
CA LYS A 86 3.13 16.18 14.68
C LYS A 86 2.85 17.63 15.08
N GLU A 87 3.79 18.54 14.85
CA GLU A 87 3.64 19.98 15.13
C GLU A 87 2.53 20.61 14.29
N GLU A 88 2.43 20.29 13.00
CA GLU A 88 1.35 20.72 12.11
C GLU A 88 -0.01 20.21 12.61
N LYS A 89 -0.11 18.93 12.97
CA LYS A 89 -1.33 18.35 13.55
C LYS A 89 -1.74 19.05 14.85
N GLU A 90 -0.78 19.36 15.72
CA GLU A 90 -1.06 20.10 16.95
C GLU A 90 -1.49 21.55 16.66
N PHE A 91 -0.86 22.25 15.72
CA PHE A 91 -1.26 23.59 15.27
C PHE A 91 -2.67 23.59 14.70
N LEU A 92 -3.00 22.64 13.82
CA LEU A 92 -4.32 22.51 13.22
C LEU A 92 -5.40 22.20 14.27
N MET A 93 -5.09 21.34 15.25
CA MET A 93 -5.96 21.08 16.40
C MET A 93 -6.22 22.34 17.25
N ARG A 94 -5.20 23.16 17.52
CA ARG A 94 -5.35 24.45 18.22
C ARG A 94 -6.24 25.40 17.41
N LYS A 95 -6.03 25.50 16.10
CA LYS A 95 -6.85 26.34 15.20
C LYS A 95 -8.31 25.86 15.09
N PHE A 96 -8.58 24.56 15.10
CA PHE A 96 -9.94 24.03 15.20
C PHE A 96 -10.60 24.35 16.55
N GLN A 97 -9.85 24.37 17.65
CA GLN A 97 -10.37 24.78 18.96
C GLN A 97 -10.70 26.28 18.99
N GLU A 98 -9.80 27.14 18.49
CA GLU A 98 -10.05 28.58 18.30
C GLU A 98 -11.31 28.83 17.46
N ALA A 99 -11.44 28.18 16.29
CA ALA A 99 -12.59 28.31 15.42
C ALA A 99 -13.90 27.85 16.10
N ARG A 100 -13.88 26.74 16.85
CA ARG A 100 -15.04 26.29 17.64
C ARG A 100 -15.44 27.29 18.72
N LEU A 101 -14.49 27.96 19.38
CA LEU A 101 -14.77 28.99 20.36
C LEU A 101 -15.41 30.23 19.71
N VAL A 102 -14.93 30.66 18.54
CA VAL A 102 -15.52 31.77 17.78
C VAL A 102 -16.93 31.43 17.31
N VAL A 103 -17.15 30.24 16.74
CA VAL A 103 -18.50 29.78 16.34
C VAL A 103 -19.44 29.68 17.54
N GLY A 104 -18.95 29.23 18.70
CA GLY A 104 -19.72 29.21 19.96
C GLY A 104 -20.16 30.61 20.41
N LYS A 105 -19.26 31.59 20.37
CA LYS A 105 -19.58 33.01 20.67
C LYS A 105 -20.62 33.56 19.71
N LEU A 106 -20.38 33.47 18.41
CA LEU A 106 -21.32 33.92 17.36
C LEU A 106 -22.69 33.24 17.47
N HIS A 107 -22.75 31.97 17.91
CA HIS A 107 -24.02 31.29 18.16
C HIS A 107 -24.75 31.86 19.37
N SER A 108 -24.06 32.15 20.48
CA SER A 108 -24.65 32.82 21.65
C SER A 108 -25.08 34.26 21.38
N GLU A 109 -24.31 35.02 20.60
CA GLU A 109 -24.66 36.37 20.14
C GLU A 109 -25.90 36.33 19.23
N ARG A 110 -25.95 35.40 18.26
CA ARG A 110 -27.14 35.20 17.40
C ARG A 110 -28.37 34.77 18.21
N ALA A 111 -28.20 33.96 19.26
CA ALA A 111 -29.29 33.59 20.15
C ALA A 111 -29.80 34.78 20.97
N GLY A 112 -28.90 35.62 21.49
CA GLY A 112 -29.24 36.88 22.17
C GLY A 112 -29.98 37.86 21.27
N LEU A 113 -29.46 38.11 20.06
CA LEU A 113 -30.10 38.97 19.06
C LEU A 113 -31.46 38.43 18.62
N LYS A 114 -31.62 37.10 18.47
CA LYS A 114 -32.92 36.48 18.15
C LYS A 114 -33.92 36.69 19.29
N LYS A 115 -33.51 36.57 20.55
CA LYS A 115 -34.36 36.85 21.71
C LYS A 115 -34.76 38.33 21.78
N GLN A 116 -33.84 39.25 21.53
CA GLN A 116 -34.14 40.69 21.46
C GLN A 116 -35.10 41.03 20.31
N LEU A 117 -35.00 40.34 19.17
CA LEU A 117 -35.95 40.48 18.07
C LEU A 117 -37.34 39.93 18.44
N GLU A 118 -37.41 38.81 19.17
CA GLU A 118 -38.68 38.26 19.67
C GLU A 118 -39.32 39.16 20.74
N GLU A 119 -38.51 39.75 21.63
CA GLU A 119 -38.96 40.72 22.63
C GLU A 119 -39.49 42.00 21.97
N THR A 120 -38.76 42.59 21.01
CA THR A 120 -39.21 43.81 20.30
C THR A 120 -40.40 43.56 19.37
N VAL A 121 -40.56 42.35 18.81
CA VAL A 121 -41.78 41.96 18.09
C VAL A 121 -42.97 41.86 19.04
N GLN A 122 -42.80 41.24 20.22
CA GLN A 122 -43.87 41.19 21.24
C GLN A 122 -44.23 42.58 21.78
N GLU A 123 -43.27 43.48 21.94
CA GLU A 123 -43.53 44.89 22.29
C GLU A 123 -44.31 45.61 21.18
N LEU A 124 -43.93 45.43 19.91
CA LEU A 124 -44.68 45.97 18.76
C LEU A 124 -46.10 45.39 18.66
N GLU A 125 -46.29 44.11 18.95
CA GLU A 125 -47.63 43.49 19.01
C GLU A 125 -48.46 44.07 20.17
N ARG A 126 -47.89 44.25 21.37
CA ARG A 126 -48.57 44.90 22.50
C ARG A 126 -48.91 46.36 22.20
N LEU A 127 -48.00 47.12 21.59
CA LEU A 127 -48.25 48.50 21.17
C LEU A 127 -49.32 48.56 20.07
N LYS A 128 -49.34 47.60 19.13
CA LYS A 128 -50.38 47.49 18.09
C LYS A 128 -51.74 47.15 18.69
N MET A 129 -51.81 46.26 19.69
CA MET A 129 -53.04 45.99 20.45
C MET A 129 -53.49 47.21 21.25
N GLN A 130 -52.57 47.99 21.83
CA GLN A 130 -52.90 49.25 22.50
C GLN A 130 -53.41 50.32 21.53
N LEU A 131 -52.81 50.45 20.33
CA LEU A 131 -53.32 51.33 19.29
C LEU A 131 -54.72 50.91 18.82
N ALA A 132 -54.95 49.61 18.60
CA ALA A 132 -56.28 49.08 18.27
C ALA A 132 -57.31 49.45 19.36
N PHE A 133 -56.98 49.20 20.63
CA PHE A 133 -57.85 49.52 21.78
C PHE A 133 -58.09 51.04 21.96
N SER A 134 -57.19 51.90 21.48
CA SER A 134 -57.46 53.35 21.38
C SER A 134 -58.31 53.73 20.16
N SER A 135 -58.18 53.02 19.04
CA SER A 135 -59.00 53.24 17.82
C SER A 135 -60.45 52.80 18.02
N GLU A 136 -60.67 51.66 18.70
CA GLU A 136 -61.99 51.15 19.08
C GLU A 136 -62.77 52.12 19.99
N LYS A 137 -62.09 53.13 20.57
CA LYS A 137 -62.71 54.19 21.37
C LYS A 137 -63.17 55.41 20.57
N GLU A 138 -62.83 55.49 19.29
CA GLU A 138 -63.35 56.50 18.33
C GLU A 138 -64.21 55.87 17.22
N THR A 139 -64.21 54.54 17.04
CA THR A 139 -65.07 53.83 16.07
C THR A 139 -66.01 52.81 16.73
N ALA A 140 -66.80 53.26 17.71
CA ALA A 140 -67.83 52.46 18.38
C ALA A 140 -69.24 52.65 17.76
N GLU A 141 -69.34 52.79 16.43
CA GLU A 141 -70.63 53.00 15.75
C GLU A 141 -70.68 52.41 14.31
N ALA A 142 -70.33 51.13 14.15
CA ALA A 142 -70.83 50.24 13.08
C ALA A 142 -70.34 48.77 13.23
N GLN A 143 -71.30 47.82 13.25
CA GLN A 143 -71.21 46.45 12.69
C GLN A 143 -70.07 45.53 13.25
N GLU A 144 -70.29 44.46 14.02
CA GLU A 144 -71.43 43.51 14.11
C GLU A 144 -71.82 42.91 12.72
N GLU A 145 -71.67 41.61 12.42
CA GLU A 145 -71.12 40.45 13.16
C GLU A 145 -70.53 39.42 12.16
N THR A 146 -69.53 38.63 12.55
CA THR A 146 -69.34 37.24 12.05
C THR A 146 -68.65 36.37 13.10
N ASP A 147 -69.34 35.33 13.58
CA ASP A 147 -68.80 34.25 14.43
C ASP A 147 -67.60 33.54 13.76
N THR A 148 -66.48 33.23 14.42
CA THR A 148 -66.20 32.39 15.62
C THR A 148 -66.23 30.86 15.36
N VAL A 149 -65.59 30.10 16.28
CA VAL A 149 -65.21 28.65 16.22
C VAL A 149 -64.00 28.35 15.31
N THR A 150 -62.73 28.18 15.75
CA THR A 150 -62.05 27.74 17.00
C THR A 150 -61.88 26.23 17.25
N LEU A 151 -60.72 25.90 17.88
CA LEU A 151 -60.31 24.62 18.52
C LEU A 151 -59.73 23.51 17.60
N VAL A 152 -58.71 22.72 17.99
CA VAL A 152 -57.83 22.70 19.21
C VAL A 152 -56.45 22.07 18.92
N GLN A 153 -55.52 22.11 19.88
CA GLN A 153 -54.14 21.56 19.80
C GLN A 153 -54.06 20.02 19.74
N GLU A 154 -52.89 19.48 19.33
CA GLU A 154 -51.93 18.76 20.21
C GLU A 154 -50.64 18.40 19.41
N GLU A 155 -49.47 18.89 19.84
CA GLU A 155 -48.41 18.15 20.57
C GLU A 155 -47.78 16.98 19.78
N ALA A 156 -46.66 17.15 19.05
CA ALA A 156 -45.27 17.43 19.47
C ALA A 156 -44.45 16.19 19.94
N MET A 157 -43.51 15.72 19.10
CA MET A 157 -42.16 15.22 19.48
C MET A 157 -41.29 14.87 18.23
N LEU A 158 -39.99 15.20 18.30
CA LEU A 158 -38.83 14.58 17.57
C LEU A 158 -38.95 14.42 16.03
N ALA A 159 -38.20 15.10 15.14
CA ALA A 159 -36.79 15.49 15.22
C ALA A 159 -36.30 16.35 14.02
N LEU A 160 -35.32 17.23 14.27
CA LEU A 160 -34.29 17.72 13.32
C LEU A 160 -34.70 18.50 12.03
N ALA A 161 -35.06 19.77 12.24
CA ALA A 161 -34.64 20.94 11.44
C ALA A 161 -34.94 21.02 9.91
N PRO A 162 -36.04 21.67 9.50
CA PRO A 162 -36.24 22.18 8.16
C PRO A 162 -35.64 23.59 8.00
N GLY A 163 -34.98 23.86 6.87
CA GLY A 163 -34.45 25.19 6.53
C GLY A 163 -34.66 25.56 5.06
N MET A 164 -34.88 26.85 4.80
CA MET A 164 -34.86 27.56 3.50
C MET A 164 -36.10 27.61 2.55
N PRO A 165 -37.18 26.80 2.61
CA PRO A 165 -38.20 26.81 1.54
C PRO A 165 -39.05 28.09 1.45
N GLN A 166 -39.14 28.87 2.52
CA GLN A 166 -39.89 30.14 2.54
C GLN A 166 -39.04 31.35 2.12
N GLN A 167 -37.71 31.30 2.28
CA GLN A 167 -36.83 32.40 1.88
C GLN A 167 -36.52 32.35 0.39
N GLU A 168 -36.37 31.14 -0.17
CA GLU A 168 -36.16 30.93 -1.61
C GLU A 168 -37.35 31.45 -2.42
N LYS A 169 -38.58 31.04 -2.08
CA LYS A 169 -39.82 31.57 -2.69
C LYS A 169 -39.93 33.09 -2.63
N ARG A 170 -39.61 33.70 -1.49
CA ARG A 170 -39.70 35.15 -1.31
C ARG A 170 -38.70 35.89 -2.20
N LEU A 171 -37.50 35.34 -2.38
CA LEU A 171 -36.50 35.87 -3.29
C LEU A 171 -36.88 35.68 -4.78
N GLU A 172 -37.58 34.59 -5.13
CA GLU A 172 -38.16 34.42 -6.48
C GLU A 172 -39.26 35.46 -6.77
N ASP A 173 -40.17 35.69 -5.82
CA ASP A 173 -41.22 36.72 -5.93
C ASP A 173 -40.60 38.13 -6.03
N ASP A 174 -39.64 38.48 -5.16
CA ASP A 174 -38.92 39.76 -5.20
C ASP A 174 -38.14 39.95 -6.52
N PHE A 175 -37.46 38.91 -7.01
CA PHE A 175 -36.72 38.94 -8.28
C PHE A 175 -37.66 39.16 -9.48
N LYS A 176 -38.85 38.55 -9.46
CA LYS A 176 -39.86 38.73 -10.50
C LYS A 176 -40.40 40.16 -10.54
N VAL A 177 -40.69 40.77 -9.38
CA VAL A 177 -41.09 42.18 -9.29
C VAL A 177 -39.99 43.11 -9.83
N LEU A 178 -38.73 42.84 -9.49
CA LEU A 178 -37.57 43.57 -10.03
C LEU A 178 -37.41 43.39 -11.55
N GLN A 179 -37.74 42.22 -12.11
CA GLN A 179 -37.71 41.96 -13.54
C GLN A 179 -38.83 42.72 -14.28
N GLU A 180 -40.05 42.74 -13.74
CA GLU A 180 -41.20 43.47 -14.30
C GLU A 180 -40.95 44.99 -14.25
N ALA A 181 -40.39 45.52 -13.16
CA ALA A 181 -40.00 46.92 -13.04
C ALA A 181 -38.92 47.34 -14.06
N ASN A 182 -37.91 46.49 -14.30
CA ASN A 182 -36.89 46.76 -15.33
C ASN A 182 -37.49 46.79 -16.76
N GLN A 183 -38.46 45.92 -17.05
CA GLN A 183 -39.16 45.94 -18.34
C GLN A 183 -40.04 47.19 -18.52
N ALA A 184 -40.61 47.74 -17.45
CA ALA A 184 -41.32 49.02 -17.48
C ALA A 184 -40.37 50.18 -17.81
N LEU A 185 -39.25 50.29 -17.09
CA LEU A 185 -38.22 51.32 -17.30
C LEU A 185 -37.59 51.25 -18.71
N GLN A 186 -37.42 50.05 -19.28
CA GLN A 186 -36.97 49.90 -20.67
C GLN A 186 -38.01 50.43 -21.70
N LYS A 187 -39.31 50.24 -21.46
CA LYS A 187 -40.37 50.80 -22.32
C LYS A 187 -40.41 52.33 -22.23
N GLU A 188 -40.29 52.88 -21.02
CA GLU A 188 -40.24 54.32 -20.78
C GLU A 188 -39.01 54.97 -21.44
N LYS A 189 -37.82 54.36 -21.29
CA LYS A 189 -36.60 54.79 -21.98
C LYS A 189 -36.79 54.86 -23.51
N LEU A 190 -37.44 53.86 -24.11
CA LEU A 190 -37.72 53.84 -25.55
C LEU A 190 -38.74 54.90 -25.97
N ALA A 191 -39.75 55.18 -25.13
CA ALA A 191 -40.70 56.28 -25.36
C ALA A 191 -40.01 57.65 -25.34
N LEU A 192 -39.15 57.89 -24.34
CA LEU A 192 -38.36 59.12 -24.23
C LEU A 192 -37.37 59.28 -25.40
N GLN A 193 -36.72 58.20 -25.86
CA GLN A 193 -35.88 58.25 -27.07
C GLN A 193 -36.71 58.58 -28.33
N ALA A 194 -37.92 58.05 -28.46
CA ALA A 194 -38.81 58.39 -29.58
C ALA A 194 -39.29 59.85 -29.52
N GLU A 195 -39.45 60.43 -28.33
CA GLU A 195 -39.81 61.84 -28.14
C GLU A 195 -38.64 62.79 -28.44
N ILE A 196 -37.42 62.44 -28.00
CA ILE A 196 -36.19 63.17 -28.38
C ILE A 196 -36.03 63.20 -29.90
N CYS A 197 -36.28 62.10 -30.62
CA CYS A 197 -36.25 62.07 -32.08
C CYS A 197 -37.31 62.99 -32.73
N LYS A 198 -38.51 63.13 -32.14
CA LYS A 198 -39.55 64.07 -32.63
C LYS A 198 -39.10 65.53 -32.45
N LEU A 199 -38.57 65.88 -31.28
CA LEU A 199 -38.08 67.23 -30.96
C LEU A 199 -36.89 67.62 -31.85
N GLN A 200 -35.98 66.69 -32.13
CA GLN A 200 -34.86 66.90 -33.06
C GLN A 200 -35.28 67.07 -34.53
N GLY A 201 -36.46 66.54 -34.92
CA GLY A 201 -37.05 66.77 -36.24
C GLY A 201 -37.63 68.17 -36.41
N ALA A 202 -38.25 68.72 -35.36
CA ALA A 202 -38.93 70.02 -35.41
C ALA A 202 -37.98 71.22 -35.63
N ALA A 203 -36.72 71.10 -35.24
CA ALA A 203 -35.73 72.19 -35.30
C ALA A 203 -35.09 72.43 -36.69
N LYS A 204 -35.63 71.85 -37.78
CA LYS A 204 -34.91 71.70 -39.06
C LYS A 204 -35.61 72.21 -40.32
N GLY A 205 -36.56 73.13 -40.21
CA GLY A 205 -37.33 73.62 -41.37
C GLY A 205 -37.92 75.03 -41.28
N ALA A 206 -37.09 76.08 -41.31
CA ALA A 206 -37.51 77.44 -41.72
C ALA A 206 -36.31 78.35 -42.04
N LEU A 207 -35.97 78.52 -43.33
CA LEU A 207 -35.13 79.63 -43.83
C LEU A 207 -35.25 79.79 -45.36
N PRO A 208 -35.84 80.90 -45.85
CA PRO A 208 -35.61 81.41 -47.21
C PRO A 208 -34.46 82.44 -47.23
N LYS A 209 -33.85 82.65 -48.41
CA LYS A 209 -32.87 83.72 -48.69
C LYS A 209 -33.52 84.87 -49.47
N GLU A 210 -32.84 86.03 -49.46
CA GLU A 210 -32.39 86.85 -50.62
C GLU A 210 -32.33 88.34 -50.21
N GLU A 211 -31.14 88.95 -50.20
CA GLU A 211 -30.46 89.63 -51.31
C GLU A 211 -31.07 90.98 -51.74
N ALA A 212 -30.37 92.07 -51.42
CA ALA A 212 -30.05 93.18 -52.34
C ALA A 212 -29.18 94.22 -51.59
N GLY A 213 -28.01 94.58 -52.13
CA GLY A 213 -27.09 95.51 -51.46
C GLY A 213 -27.14 96.94 -52.02
N ARG A 214 -26.37 97.84 -51.38
CA ARG A 214 -25.70 98.95 -52.08
C ARG A 214 -24.50 99.46 -51.29
N LYS A 215 -23.48 99.93 -52.03
CA LYS A 215 -22.41 100.80 -51.51
C LYS A 215 -22.86 102.26 -51.66
N ILE A 216 -22.42 103.13 -50.75
CA ILE A 216 -22.21 104.57 -50.97
C ILE A 216 -21.18 105.07 -49.94
N ARG A 217 -20.45 106.12 -50.29
CA ARG A 217 -19.42 106.82 -49.53
C ARG A 217 -19.39 108.24 -50.10
N GLU A 218 -19.50 109.30 -49.28
CA GLU A 218 -18.86 110.61 -49.49
C GLU A 218 -19.29 111.69 -48.45
N ASN A 219 -18.29 112.46 -48.00
CA ASN A 219 -18.19 113.91 -47.80
C ASN A 219 -19.35 114.76 -47.23
N GLY A 220 -19.03 115.61 -46.25
CA GLY A 220 -19.86 116.75 -45.78
C GLY A 220 -19.07 117.74 -44.90
N LEU A 221 -19.18 119.03 -45.20
CA LEU A 221 -18.52 120.24 -44.63
C LEU A 221 -19.42 121.47 -45.01
N PRO A 222 -19.13 122.77 -44.73
CA PRO A 222 -18.15 123.45 -43.86
C PRO A 222 -18.73 124.69 -43.07
N LEU A 223 -17.84 125.57 -42.54
CA LEU A 223 -17.93 127.07 -42.54
C LEU A 223 -19.04 127.79 -41.68
N GLU A 224 -18.98 129.11 -41.36
CA GLU A 224 -18.04 130.23 -41.70
C GLU A 224 -17.91 131.30 -40.57
N GLN A 225 -17.03 132.30 -40.77
CA GLN A 225 -16.86 133.59 -40.05
C GLN A 225 -17.82 134.68 -40.66
N PRO A 226 -17.87 136.01 -40.30
CA PRO A 226 -16.76 137.01 -40.49
C PRO A 226 -16.78 138.37 -39.66
N LEU A 227 -15.74 139.22 -39.84
CA LEU A 227 -15.63 140.73 -39.94
C LEU A 227 -16.54 141.68 -39.05
N GLU A 228 -16.06 142.66 -38.24
CA GLU A 228 -15.45 144.03 -38.48
C GLU A 228 -16.49 145.19 -38.72
N LEU A 229 -16.31 146.53 -38.53
CA LEU A 229 -15.15 147.47 -38.38
C LEU A 229 -15.52 148.90 -37.76
N GLU A 230 -14.53 149.66 -37.24
CA GLU A 230 -14.29 151.16 -37.29
C GLU A 230 -14.95 152.35 -36.46
N SER A 231 -14.10 153.35 -36.10
CA SER A 231 -14.20 154.85 -36.13
C SER A 231 -15.19 155.71 -35.26
N LEU A 232 -15.03 157.04 -34.94
CA LEU A 232 -13.92 158.05 -34.77
C LEU A 232 -14.44 159.43 -34.19
N GLN A 233 -13.61 160.21 -33.44
CA GLN A 233 -13.57 161.71 -33.22
C GLN A 233 -14.85 162.56 -32.83
N GLY A 234 -14.83 163.84 -32.40
CA GLY A 234 -13.78 164.76 -31.85
C GLY A 234 -14.06 166.31 -31.98
N SER A 235 -13.88 167.12 -30.91
CA SER A 235 -13.82 168.64 -30.83
C SER A 235 -15.08 169.48 -31.20
N GLY A 236 -15.23 170.80 -30.89
CA GLY A 236 -14.53 171.72 -29.97
C GLY A 236 -14.76 173.27 -30.17
N ASP A 237 -14.82 174.05 -29.06
CA ASP A 237 -14.36 175.46 -28.84
C ASP A 237 -14.99 176.79 -29.43
N LYS A 238 -15.27 177.75 -28.50
CA LYS A 238 -15.09 179.26 -28.56
C LYS A 238 -15.98 180.12 -29.53
N LYS A 239 -16.21 181.46 -29.38
CA LYS A 239 -15.46 182.60 -28.74
C LYS A 239 -16.29 183.93 -28.67
N ASN A 240 -16.01 184.84 -27.69
CA ASN A 240 -16.10 186.34 -27.72
C ASN A 240 -17.45 187.09 -28.03
N SER A 241 -17.68 188.37 -27.69
CA SER A 241 -17.07 189.31 -26.70
C SER A 241 -17.95 190.57 -26.44
N VAL A 242 -17.81 191.13 -25.23
CA VAL A 242 -18.35 192.39 -24.63
C VAL A 242 -18.72 193.55 -25.58
N GLY A 243 -19.93 194.12 -25.39
CA GLY A 243 -20.22 195.54 -25.63
C GLY A 243 -21.70 195.90 -25.92
N ASP A 244 -22.38 196.83 -25.22
CA ASP A 244 -22.14 197.29 -23.84
C ASP A 244 -23.37 197.95 -23.13
N GLN A 245 -23.16 198.49 -21.93
CA GLN A 245 -24.08 198.90 -20.87
C GLN A 245 -24.87 200.24 -21.04
N ALA A 246 -26.21 200.15 -20.94
CA ALA A 246 -27.04 200.97 -20.01
C ALA A 246 -28.52 200.53 -20.08
N GLU A 247 -29.21 200.84 -21.18
CA GLU A 247 -30.66 200.61 -21.36
C GLU A 247 -31.03 199.14 -21.65
N GLN A 248 -30.04 198.32 -22.02
CA GLN A 248 -30.24 196.93 -22.45
C GLN A 248 -30.47 195.95 -21.27
N LEU A 249 -30.26 196.39 -20.03
CA LEU A 249 -30.40 195.57 -18.81
C LEU A 249 -31.84 195.07 -18.59
N CYS A 250 -32.86 195.84 -19.00
CA CYS A 250 -34.26 195.46 -18.84
C CYS A 250 -34.73 194.35 -19.80
N LYS A 251 -33.94 193.97 -20.83
CA LYS A 251 -34.25 192.82 -21.70
C LYS A 251 -33.63 191.52 -21.19
N ARG A 252 -32.34 191.57 -20.84
CA ARG A 252 -31.57 190.40 -20.36
C ARG A 252 -32.16 189.72 -19.12
N LEU A 253 -32.93 190.45 -18.31
CA LEU A 253 -33.56 189.91 -17.10
C LEU A 253 -34.69 188.92 -17.45
N LYS A 254 -35.47 189.17 -18.50
CA LYS A 254 -36.50 188.22 -18.98
C LYS A 254 -35.91 186.98 -19.65
N GLU A 255 -34.92 187.19 -20.51
CA GLU A 255 -34.22 186.11 -21.23
C GLU A 255 -33.65 185.07 -20.23
N ALA A 256 -33.12 185.54 -19.09
CA ALA A 256 -32.62 184.69 -18.01
C ALA A 256 -33.70 183.96 -17.18
N GLU A 257 -34.94 184.46 -17.13
CA GLU A 257 -36.07 183.78 -16.47
C GLU A 257 -36.58 182.61 -17.32
N ASP A 258 -36.72 182.82 -18.63
CA ASP A 258 -37.13 181.77 -19.58
C ASP A 258 -36.07 180.65 -19.65
N GLU A 259 -34.77 180.98 -19.71
CA GLU A 259 -33.68 179.99 -19.62
C GLU A 259 -33.74 179.16 -18.32
N ASN A 260 -34.15 179.77 -17.19
CA ASN A 260 -34.24 179.07 -15.91
C ASN A 260 -35.39 178.04 -15.88
N SER A 261 -36.47 178.28 -16.65
CA SER A 261 -37.59 177.34 -16.76
C SER A 261 -37.22 176.11 -17.59
N ALA A 262 -36.60 176.31 -18.77
CA ALA A 262 -36.17 175.24 -19.67
C ALA A 262 -35.13 174.31 -19.02
N LEU A 263 -34.25 174.84 -18.17
CA LEU A 263 -33.29 174.04 -17.40
C LEU A 263 -33.99 173.13 -16.37
N ARG A 264 -35.13 173.52 -15.80
CA ARG A 264 -35.87 172.70 -14.82
C ARG A 264 -36.62 171.54 -15.47
N GLU A 265 -37.27 171.76 -16.62
CA GLU A 265 -37.89 170.68 -17.39
C GLU A 265 -36.84 169.67 -17.87
N ARG A 266 -35.68 170.16 -18.32
CA ARG A 266 -34.56 169.28 -18.72
C ARG A 266 -34.01 168.47 -17.55
N LEU A 267 -33.94 169.05 -16.34
CA LEU A 267 -33.56 168.33 -15.13
C LEU A 267 -34.59 167.26 -14.74
N ALA A 268 -35.89 167.58 -14.83
CA ALA A 268 -36.97 166.62 -14.56
C ALA A 268 -36.92 165.43 -15.53
N SER A 269 -36.77 165.69 -16.83
CA SER A 269 -36.62 164.65 -17.85
C SER A 269 -35.41 163.75 -17.58
N THR A 270 -34.26 164.31 -17.16
CA THR A 270 -33.10 163.48 -16.79
C THR A 270 -33.32 162.66 -15.51
N LEU A 271 -34.18 163.09 -14.58
CA LEU A 271 -34.55 162.30 -13.39
C LEU A 271 -35.51 161.15 -13.74
N GLU A 272 -36.41 161.35 -14.69
CA GLU A 272 -37.26 160.29 -15.26
C GLU A 272 -36.43 159.27 -16.06
N GLU A 273 -35.46 159.72 -16.86
CA GLU A 273 -34.50 158.83 -17.53
C GLU A 273 -33.64 158.06 -16.52
N LEU A 274 -33.12 158.70 -15.47
CA LEU A 274 -32.34 158.04 -14.42
C LEU A 274 -33.16 157.02 -13.63
N THR A 275 -34.43 157.29 -13.31
CA THR A 275 -35.29 156.31 -12.62
C THR A 275 -35.68 155.15 -13.52
N ARG A 276 -35.94 155.39 -14.82
CA ARG A 276 -36.14 154.32 -15.81
C ARG A 276 -34.88 153.45 -15.98
N LEU A 277 -33.71 154.07 -16.01
CA LEU A 277 -32.42 153.36 -16.06
C LEU A 277 -32.18 152.55 -14.78
N ALA A 278 -32.53 153.09 -13.60
CA ALA A 278 -32.41 152.36 -12.34
C ALA A 278 -33.37 151.14 -12.27
N SER A 279 -34.60 151.24 -12.77
CA SER A 279 -35.47 150.06 -12.90
C SER A 279 -34.93 149.04 -13.91
N GLN A 280 -34.35 149.50 -15.03
CA GLN A 280 -33.73 148.62 -16.03
C GLN A 280 -32.44 147.96 -15.49
N GLU A 281 -31.68 148.65 -14.64
CA GLU A 281 -30.57 148.08 -13.89
C GLU A 281 -31.06 147.02 -12.91
N GLN A 282 -32.13 147.28 -12.15
CA GLN A 282 -32.69 146.31 -11.21
C GLN A 282 -33.26 145.05 -11.93
N GLU A 283 -33.94 145.23 -13.06
CA GLU A 283 -34.42 144.11 -13.89
C GLU A 283 -33.26 143.29 -14.46
N THR A 284 -32.21 143.93 -14.97
CA THR A 284 -31.03 143.22 -15.48
C THR A 284 -30.21 142.57 -14.37
N GLN A 285 -30.12 143.15 -13.17
CA GLN A 285 -29.56 142.51 -11.97
C GLN A 285 -30.36 141.26 -11.58
N GLN A 286 -31.70 141.31 -11.55
CA GLN A 286 -32.54 140.14 -11.26
C GLN A 286 -32.43 139.05 -12.34
N GLN A 287 -32.33 139.43 -13.61
CA GLN A 287 -32.07 138.49 -14.71
C GLN A 287 -30.68 137.84 -14.56
N LEU A 288 -29.64 138.61 -14.23
CA LEU A 288 -28.29 138.10 -13.97
C LEU A 288 -28.25 137.17 -12.75
N GLU A 289 -28.96 137.50 -11.66
CA GLU A 289 -29.03 136.65 -10.47
C GLU A 289 -29.79 135.34 -10.76
N THR A 290 -30.85 135.41 -11.56
CA THR A 290 -31.62 134.23 -12.02
C THR A 290 -30.77 133.34 -12.93
N LEU A 291 -30.05 133.94 -13.89
CA LEU A 291 -29.09 133.23 -14.75
C LEU A 291 -27.92 132.64 -13.96
N SER A 292 -27.43 133.33 -12.92
CA SER A 292 -26.39 132.80 -12.02
C SER A 292 -26.88 131.57 -11.27
N LYS A 293 -28.09 131.61 -10.71
CA LYS A 293 -28.72 130.46 -10.02
C LYS A 293 -28.99 129.30 -10.97
N GLN A 294 -29.37 129.58 -12.22
CA GLN A 294 -29.47 128.54 -13.25
C GLN A 294 -28.09 127.94 -13.61
N LEU A 295 -27.05 128.76 -13.76
CA LEU A 295 -25.68 128.29 -14.01
C LEU A 295 -25.10 127.47 -12.85
N GLU A 296 -25.46 127.83 -11.62
CA GLU A 296 -25.11 127.10 -10.39
C GLU A 296 -25.84 125.74 -10.35
N GLN A 297 -27.15 125.70 -10.57
CA GLN A 297 -27.92 124.44 -10.69
C GLN A 297 -27.40 123.56 -11.85
N PHE A 298 -27.12 124.13 -13.03
CA PHE A 298 -26.49 123.40 -14.13
C PHE A 298 -25.07 122.90 -13.78
N GLY A 299 -24.39 123.57 -12.85
CA GLY A 299 -23.13 123.12 -12.27
C GLY A 299 -23.31 121.91 -11.35
N GLU A 300 -24.29 121.97 -10.45
CA GLU A 300 -24.66 120.88 -9.53
C GLU A 300 -25.18 119.65 -10.28
N ASP A 301 -26.11 119.83 -11.23
CA ASP A 301 -26.67 118.76 -12.06
C ASP A 301 -25.55 118.08 -12.87
N LYS A 302 -24.64 118.87 -13.45
CA LYS A 302 -23.46 118.36 -14.17
C LYS A 302 -22.49 117.63 -13.25
N ALA A 303 -22.33 118.07 -12.01
CA ALA A 303 -21.51 117.36 -11.01
C ALA A 303 -22.18 116.05 -10.56
N SER A 304 -23.49 116.06 -10.36
CA SER A 304 -24.33 114.91 -9.99
C SER A 304 -24.33 113.84 -11.09
N VAL A 305 -24.62 114.23 -12.34
CA VAL A 305 -24.53 113.33 -13.51
C VAL A 305 -23.10 112.81 -13.70
N LYS A 306 -22.07 113.63 -13.50
CA LYS A 306 -20.68 113.16 -13.54
C LYS A 306 -20.40 112.13 -12.42
N ALA A 307 -20.92 112.34 -11.21
CA ALA A 307 -20.78 111.39 -10.11
C ALA A 307 -21.51 110.07 -10.40
N GLN A 308 -22.75 110.12 -10.91
CA GLN A 308 -23.52 108.94 -11.33
C GLN A 308 -22.81 108.16 -12.45
N VAL A 309 -22.32 108.84 -13.49
CA VAL A 309 -21.54 108.22 -14.57
C VAL A 309 -20.23 107.62 -14.04
N THR A 310 -19.60 108.24 -13.03
CA THR A 310 -18.40 107.68 -12.39
C THR A 310 -18.72 106.45 -11.53
N SER A 311 -19.85 106.44 -10.82
CA SER A 311 -20.35 105.27 -10.07
C SER A 311 -20.65 104.11 -10.99
N LEU A 312 -21.47 104.34 -12.03
CA LEU A 312 -21.82 103.33 -13.02
C LEU A 312 -20.61 102.80 -13.80
N LEU A 313 -19.58 103.63 -14.03
CA LEU A 313 -18.31 103.16 -14.60
C LEU A 313 -17.53 102.27 -13.61
N GLY A 314 -17.52 102.62 -12.32
CA GLY A 314 -16.96 101.79 -11.25
C GLY A 314 -17.68 100.44 -11.12
N GLU A 315 -19.00 100.46 -11.00
CA GLU A 315 -19.87 99.27 -10.94
C GLU A 315 -19.70 98.38 -12.18
N LEU A 316 -19.55 98.97 -13.37
CA LEU A 316 -19.26 98.23 -14.61
C LEU A 316 -17.85 97.62 -14.59
N MET A 317 -16.84 98.33 -14.10
CA MET A 317 -15.48 97.81 -13.95
C MET A 317 -15.39 96.69 -12.90
N GLU A 318 -16.09 96.81 -11.78
CA GLU A 318 -16.22 95.78 -10.75
C GLU A 318 -16.96 94.56 -11.31
N SER A 319 -18.10 94.75 -11.98
CA SER A 319 -18.85 93.68 -12.63
C SER A 319 -18.03 92.97 -13.72
N GLN A 320 -17.22 93.71 -14.49
CA GLN A 320 -16.30 93.14 -15.47
C GLN A 320 -15.19 92.32 -14.79
N SER A 321 -14.62 92.83 -13.69
CA SER A 321 -13.59 92.15 -12.90
C SER A 321 -14.12 90.85 -12.28
N LEU A 322 -15.30 90.89 -11.67
CA LEU A 322 -16.00 89.71 -11.13
C LEU A 322 -16.33 88.69 -12.23
N LEU A 323 -16.78 89.15 -13.40
CA LEU A 323 -17.03 88.29 -14.56
C LEU A 323 -15.74 87.66 -15.11
N GLU A 324 -14.61 88.36 -15.10
CA GLU A 324 -13.31 87.83 -15.50
C GLU A 324 -12.76 86.84 -14.47
N SER A 325 -12.88 87.13 -13.18
CA SER A 325 -12.58 86.20 -12.09
C SER A 325 -13.41 84.91 -12.21
N SER A 326 -14.73 85.01 -12.36
CA SER A 326 -15.63 83.87 -12.55
C SER A 326 -15.31 83.07 -13.84
N LYS A 327 -14.91 83.74 -14.93
CA LYS A 327 -14.40 83.06 -16.15
C LYS A 327 -13.08 82.31 -15.90
N GLN A 328 -12.20 82.81 -15.04
CA GLN A 328 -10.95 82.13 -14.66
C GLN A 328 -11.23 80.94 -13.74
N GLU A 329 -12.08 81.10 -12.73
CA GLU A 329 -12.53 80.00 -11.86
C GLU A 329 -13.22 78.90 -12.65
N LYS A 330 -14.14 79.25 -13.57
CA LYS A 330 -14.78 78.29 -14.47
C LYS A 330 -13.75 77.48 -15.25
N LYS A 331 -12.74 78.12 -15.85
CA LYS A 331 -11.65 77.41 -16.55
C LYS A 331 -10.90 76.47 -15.61
N ALA A 332 -10.50 76.94 -14.42
CA ALA A 332 -9.81 76.12 -13.44
C ALA A 332 -10.66 74.91 -12.97
N LEU A 333 -11.99 75.06 -12.90
CA LEU A 333 -12.92 73.97 -12.64
C LEU A 333 -13.04 73.00 -13.83
N GLU A 334 -13.16 73.50 -15.06
CA GLU A 334 -13.17 72.69 -16.29
C GLU A 334 -11.87 71.87 -16.43
N GLU A 335 -10.71 72.46 -16.14
CA GLU A 335 -9.42 71.76 -16.15
C GLU A 335 -9.29 70.74 -15.01
N ARG A 336 -9.79 71.06 -13.81
CA ARG A 336 -9.88 70.10 -12.70
C ARG A 336 -10.77 68.91 -13.03
N VAL A 337 -11.91 69.13 -13.68
CA VAL A 337 -12.86 68.08 -14.09
C VAL A 337 -12.27 67.23 -15.21
N ARG A 338 -11.63 67.85 -16.23
CA ARG A 338 -10.87 67.15 -17.27
C ARG A 338 -9.82 66.23 -16.65
N GLY A 339 -8.94 66.78 -15.80
CA GLY A 339 -7.90 65.99 -15.12
C GLY A 339 -8.44 64.93 -14.17
N ALA A 340 -9.64 65.11 -13.60
CA ALA A 340 -10.31 64.07 -12.82
C ALA A 340 -10.84 62.93 -13.71
N GLY A 341 -11.43 63.26 -14.88
CA GLY A 341 -11.85 62.28 -15.88
C GLY A 341 -10.67 61.47 -16.44
N GLU A 342 -9.56 62.12 -16.75
CA GLU A 342 -8.31 61.47 -17.18
C GLU A 342 -7.77 60.49 -16.12
N ARG A 343 -7.80 60.88 -14.83
CA ARG A 343 -7.43 59.98 -13.71
C ARG A 343 -8.40 58.81 -13.55
N LEU A 344 -9.71 59.03 -13.71
CA LEU A 344 -10.71 57.95 -13.65
C LEU A 344 -10.49 56.94 -14.79
N GLN A 345 -10.34 57.41 -16.04
CA GLN A 345 -10.04 56.54 -17.18
C GLN A 345 -8.73 55.75 -17.03
N GLN A 346 -7.73 56.30 -16.33
CA GLN A 346 -6.50 55.59 -16.03
C GLN A 346 -6.74 54.48 -14.98
N LEU A 347 -7.47 54.79 -13.90
CA LEU A 347 -7.83 53.81 -12.87
C LEU A 347 -8.74 52.68 -13.41
N GLU A 348 -9.66 52.99 -14.33
CA GLU A 348 -10.47 52.00 -15.04
C GLU A 348 -9.61 51.03 -15.86
N LYS A 349 -8.65 51.55 -16.64
CA LYS A 349 -7.70 50.72 -17.41
C LYS A 349 -6.82 49.85 -16.50
N GLU A 350 -6.39 50.38 -15.35
CA GLU A 350 -5.62 49.61 -14.36
C GLU A 350 -6.48 48.53 -13.68
N ALA A 351 -7.75 48.81 -13.38
CA ALA A 351 -8.69 47.83 -12.84
C ALA A 351 -8.99 46.72 -13.86
N GLU A 352 -9.20 47.07 -15.14
CA GLU A 352 -9.30 46.09 -16.23
C GLU A 352 -8.04 45.23 -16.36
N ALA A 353 -6.84 45.84 -16.32
CA ALA A 353 -5.58 45.13 -16.43
C ALA A 353 -5.38 44.14 -15.27
N ARG A 354 -5.65 44.55 -14.03
CA ARG A 354 -5.64 43.65 -12.86
C ARG A 354 -6.68 42.54 -12.98
N THR A 355 -7.88 42.85 -13.49
CA THR A 355 -8.93 41.84 -13.70
C THR A 355 -8.50 40.77 -14.72
N LYS A 356 -7.88 41.18 -15.83
CA LYS A 356 -7.31 40.29 -16.85
C LYS A 356 -6.11 39.48 -16.31
N GLN A 357 -5.29 40.07 -15.44
CA GLN A 357 -4.23 39.35 -14.74
C GLN A 357 -4.78 38.29 -13.78
N HIS A 358 -5.78 38.64 -12.97
CA HIS A 358 -6.42 37.72 -12.04
C HIS A 358 -7.18 36.59 -12.75
N SER A 359 -7.83 36.84 -13.89
CA SER A 359 -8.49 35.77 -14.65
C SER A 359 -7.48 34.75 -15.18
N VAL A 360 -6.35 35.20 -15.73
CA VAL A 360 -5.27 34.31 -16.19
C VAL A 360 -4.66 33.51 -15.01
N GLN A 361 -4.49 34.13 -13.84
CA GLN A 361 -4.04 33.42 -12.63
C GLN A 361 -5.07 32.37 -12.16
N VAL A 362 -6.36 32.69 -12.18
CA VAL A 362 -7.44 31.75 -11.84
C VAL A 362 -7.47 30.57 -12.82
N ASP A 363 -7.32 30.81 -14.12
CA ASP A 363 -7.30 29.75 -15.13
C ASP A 363 -6.02 28.90 -15.07
N GLN A 364 -4.88 29.49 -14.71
CA GLN A 364 -3.65 28.74 -14.41
C GLN A 364 -3.81 27.85 -13.18
N LEU A 365 -4.45 28.34 -12.11
CA LEU A 365 -4.76 27.55 -10.91
C LEU A 365 -5.77 26.44 -11.20
N ARG A 366 -6.80 26.70 -12.01
CA ARG A 366 -7.77 25.68 -12.48
C ARG A 366 -7.05 24.56 -13.24
N LEU A 367 -6.13 24.89 -14.14
CA LEU A 367 -5.34 23.90 -14.88
C LEU A 367 -4.41 23.10 -13.96
N GLN A 368 -3.80 23.74 -12.95
CA GLN A 368 -3.01 23.03 -11.93
C GLN A 368 -3.87 22.05 -11.12
N VAL A 369 -5.05 22.46 -10.66
CA VAL A 369 -6.01 21.57 -9.97
C VAL A 369 -6.40 20.40 -10.87
N GLN A 370 -6.80 20.65 -12.12
CA GLN A 370 -7.18 19.60 -13.07
C GLN A 370 -6.03 18.61 -13.35
N ASN A 371 -4.79 19.08 -13.42
CA ASN A 371 -3.62 18.22 -13.58
C ASN A 371 -3.36 17.35 -12.34
N LEU A 372 -3.50 17.90 -11.13
CA LEU A 372 -3.37 17.16 -9.88
C LEU A 372 -4.52 16.16 -9.67
N GLU A 373 -5.75 16.50 -10.06
CA GLU A 373 -6.90 15.59 -10.05
C GLU A 373 -6.70 14.42 -11.03
N ASN A 374 -6.20 14.68 -12.23
CA ASN A 374 -5.86 13.65 -13.20
C ASN A 374 -4.75 12.72 -12.70
N ALA A 375 -3.68 13.28 -12.10
CA ALA A 375 -2.61 12.50 -11.49
C ALA A 375 -3.14 11.63 -10.33
N LEU A 376 -3.93 12.21 -9.43
CA LEU A 376 -4.56 11.49 -8.32
C LEU A 376 -5.53 10.40 -8.79
N ARG A 377 -6.23 10.60 -9.92
CA ARG A 377 -7.08 9.56 -10.53
C ARG A 377 -6.25 8.39 -11.06
N LEU A 378 -5.15 8.66 -11.76
CA LEU A 378 -4.23 7.64 -12.26
C LEU A 378 -3.56 6.87 -11.11
N GLU A 379 -3.11 7.58 -10.08
CA GLU A 379 -2.51 6.97 -8.88
C GLU A 379 -3.49 6.06 -8.13
N ARG A 380 -4.77 6.48 -8.02
CA ARG A 380 -5.85 5.64 -7.48
C ARG A 380 -6.09 4.40 -8.35
N GLN A 381 -6.04 4.51 -9.68
CA GLN A 381 -6.18 3.35 -10.57
C GLN A 381 -5.00 2.39 -10.38
N SER A 382 -3.77 2.88 -10.43
CA SER A 382 -2.52 2.15 -10.15
C SER A 382 -2.59 1.39 -8.81
N ALA A 383 -2.97 2.07 -7.73
CA ALA A 383 -3.12 1.45 -6.42
C ALA A 383 -4.19 0.34 -6.38
N THR A 384 -5.26 0.42 -7.17
CA THR A 384 -6.23 -0.69 -7.31
C THR A 384 -5.70 -1.85 -8.16
N GLU A 385 -4.78 -1.60 -9.08
CA GLU A 385 -4.14 -2.63 -9.89
C GLU A 385 -3.06 -3.36 -9.10
N GLU A 386 -2.21 -2.66 -8.36
CA GLU A 386 -1.26 -3.28 -7.41
C GLU A 386 -2.00 -4.07 -6.32
N LYS A 387 -3.15 -3.59 -5.83
CA LYS A 387 -3.99 -4.37 -4.91
C LYS A 387 -4.52 -5.67 -5.54
N LYS A 388 -4.84 -5.68 -6.84
CA LYS A 388 -5.24 -6.90 -7.57
C LYS A 388 -4.05 -7.85 -7.76
N LYS A 389 -2.88 -7.33 -8.17
CA LYS A 389 -1.64 -8.10 -8.31
C LYS A 389 -1.22 -8.76 -7.00
N LEU A 390 -1.29 -8.01 -5.89
CA LEU A 390 -1.02 -8.54 -4.54
C LEU A 390 -2.00 -9.66 -4.17
N ALA A 391 -3.30 -9.49 -4.43
CA ALA A 391 -4.30 -10.53 -4.17
C ALA A 391 -4.07 -11.79 -5.03
N GLN A 392 -3.70 -11.62 -6.31
CA GLN A 392 -3.31 -12.73 -7.19
C GLN A 392 -2.06 -13.46 -6.69
N LEU A 393 -1.03 -12.72 -6.27
CA LEU A 393 0.20 -13.28 -5.71
C LEU A 393 -0.05 -14.00 -4.38
N GLN A 394 -0.94 -13.46 -3.53
CA GLN A 394 -1.39 -14.14 -2.32
C GLN A 394 -2.08 -15.47 -2.64
N VAL A 395 -3.01 -15.50 -3.60
CA VAL A 395 -3.66 -16.76 -4.03
C VAL A 395 -2.64 -17.75 -4.58
N ALA A 396 -1.73 -17.31 -5.46
CA ALA A 396 -0.67 -18.16 -6.02
C ALA A 396 0.27 -18.73 -4.95
N TYR A 397 0.61 -17.95 -3.92
CA TYR A 397 1.41 -18.41 -2.80
C TYR A 397 0.69 -19.48 -1.95
N HIS A 398 -0.59 -19.26 -1.63
CA HIS A 398 -1.39 -20.27 -0.90
C HIS A 398 -1.62 -21.54 -1.72
N GLN A 399 -1.73 -21.42 -3.05
CA GLN A 399 -1.85 -22.55 -3.97
C GLN A 399 -0.55 -23.38 -3.98
N LEU A 400 0.60 -22.73 -4.19
CA LEU A 400 1.91 -23.39 -4.16
C LEU A 400 2.22 -24.05 -2.81
N PHE A 401 1.79 -23.43 -1.70
CA PHE A 401 1.92 -24.02 -0.37
C PHE A 401 1.09 -25.32 -0.20
N GLN A 402 -0.14 -25.34 -0.73
CA GLN A 402 -0.99 -26.54 -0.75
C GLN A 402 -0.42 -27.63 -1.67
N GLU A 403 0.10 -27.27 -2.83
CA GLU A 403 0.78 -28.19 -3.75
C GLU A 403 2.04 -28.80 -3.10
N TYR A 404 2.81 -28.01 -2.35
CA TYR A 404 3.99 -28.50 -1.62
C TYR A 404 3.63 -29.44 -0.46
N ASP A 405 2.62 -29.10 0.35
CA ASP A 405 2.14 -29.95 1.45
C ASP A 405 1.51 -31.27 0.94
N THR A 406 0.73 -31.23 -0.14
CA THR A 406 0.20 -32.44 -0.79
C THR A 406 1.31 -33.28 -1.43
N HIS A 407 2.32 -32.67 -2.05
CA HIS A 407 3.51 -33.37 -2.54
C HIS A 407 4.28 -34.07 -1.42
N ILE A 408 4.51 -33.42 -0.27
CA ILE A 408 5.13 -34.05 0.90
C ILE A 408 4.32 -35.26 1.38
N LYS A 409 2.99 -35.13 1.48
CA LYS A 409 2.11 -36.24 1.89
C LYS A 409 2.17 -37.42 0.92
N ALA A 410 2.04 -37.16 -0.37
CA ALA A 410 2.16 -38.18 -1.42
C ALA A 410 3.55 -38.83 -1.43
N SER A 411 4.63 -38.07 -1.22
CA SER A 411 5.99 -38.60 -1.11
C SER A 411 6.17 -39.49 0.12
N LEU A 412 5.65 -39.11 1.28
CA LEU A 412 5.68 -39.91 2.51
C LEU A 412 4.81 -41.17 2.42
N GLU A 413 3.74 -41.15 1.63
CA GLU A 413 2.92 -42.34 1.34
C GLU A 413 3.60 -43.26 0.33
N SER A 414 4.21 -42.71 -0.72
CA SER A 414 5.03 -43.44 -1.67
C SER A 414 6.24 -44.12 -0.99
N GLU A 415 6.90 -43.44 -0.04
CA GLU A 415 7.97 -44.03 0.77
C GLU A 415 7.48 -45.20 1.63
N LYS A 416 6.27 -45.13 2.20
CA LYS A 416 5.69 -46.25 2.98
C LYS A 416 5.36 -47.43 2.07
N TRP A 417 4.82 -47.17 0.88
CA TRP A 417 4.57 -48.20 -0.13
C TRP A 417 5.86 -48.85 -0.62
N SER A 418 6.91 -48.07 -0.92
CA SER A 418 8.24 -48.61 -1.24
C SER A 418 8.75 -49.50 -0.12
N LYS A 419 8.80 -49.00 1.12
CA LYS A 419 9.27 -49.79 2.27
C LYS A 419 8.46 -51.07 2.50
N GLY A 420 7.16 -51.06 2.18
CA GLY A 420 6.32 -52.26 2.17
C GLY A 420 6.69 -53.27 1.08
N LEU A 421 6.96 -52.80 -0.15
CA LEU A 421 7.44 -53.62 -1.26
C LEU A 421 8.87 -54.14 -1.02
N ASP A 422 9.75 -53.33 -0.43
CA ASP A 422 11.12 -53.69 -0.06
C ASP A 422 11.13 -54.80 1.00
N LEU A 423 10.24 -54.72 2.01
CA LEU A 423 10.02 -55.78 2.99
C LEU A 423 9.47 -57.06 2.34
N GLN A 424 8.50 -56.95 1.44
CA GLN A 424 7.94 -58.11 0.71
C GLN A 424 9.00 -58.77 -0.20
N ALA A 425 9.85 -57.98 -0.86
CA ALA A 425 10.94 -58.48 -1.69
C ALA A 425 12.03 -59.17 -0.85
N ALA A 426 12.33 -58.66 0.34
CA ALA A 426 13.22 -59.30 1.30
C ALA A 426 12.66 -60.63 1.82
N GLU A 427 11.36 -60.68 2.16
CA GLU A 427 10.70 -61.93 2.58
C GLU A 427 10.71 -62.97 1.46
N LEU A 428 10.37 -62.60 0.23
CA LEU A 428 10.41 -63.51 -0.92
C LEU A 428 11.84 -63.99 -1.24
N SER A 429 12.84 -63.14 -1.04
CA SER A 429 14.26 -63.49 -1.21
C SER A 429 14.73 -64.47 -0.12
N GLN A 430 14.26 -64.30 1.13
CA GLN A 430 14.52 -65.25 2.21
C GLN A 430 13.83 -66.60 1.96
N GLN A 431 12.59 -66.60 1.48
CA GLN A 431 11.86 -67.82 1.10
C GLN A 431 12.55 -68.54 -0.07
N LEU A 432 13.09 -67.81 -1.05
CA LEU A 432 13.89 -68.37 -2.15
C LEU A 432 15.18 -69.00 -1.62
N GLN A 433 15.96 -68.30 -0.80
CA GLN A 433 17.20 -68.85 -0.21
C GLN A 433 16.92 -70.13 0.61
N GLN A 434 15.85 -70.15 1.41
CA GLN A 434 15.45 -71.34 2.16
C GLN A 434 15.05 -72.51 1.24
N ALA A 435 14.42 -72.23 0.10
CA ALA A 435 14.11 -73.24 -0.90
C ALA A 435 15.37 -73.77 -1.61
N GLU A 436 16.34 -72.90 -1.91
CA GLU A 436 17.64 -73.26 -2.48
C GLU A 436 18.46 -74.13 -1.51
N GLU A 437 18.59 -73.73 -0.24
CA GLU A 437 19.23 -74.51 0.82
C GLU A 437 18.56 -75.89 0.99
N ALA A 438 17.22 -75.93 0.98
CA ALA A 438 16.46 -77.18 1.05
C ALA A 438 16.59 -78.07 -0.20
N LEU A 439 16.87 -77.49 -1.37
CA LEU A 439 17.19 -78.23 -2.60
C LEU A 439 18.61 -78.80 -2.54
N VAL A 440 19.60 -78.05 -2.05
CA VAL A 440 20.97 -78.53 -1.82
C VAL A 440 20.96 -79.69 -0.82
N ALA A 441 20.29 -79.56 0.32
CA ALA A 441 20.19 -80.62 1.32
C ALA A 441 19.50 -81.89 0.78
N LYS A 442 18.51 -81.74 -0.11
CA LYS A 442 17.89 -82.88 -0.84
C LYS A 442 18.84 -83.50 -1.86
N GLN A 443 19.64 -82.70 -2.56
CA GLN A 443 20.62 -83.19 -3.51
C GLN A 443 21.71 -84.00 -2.80
N GLU A 444 22.23 -83.52 -1.67
CA GLU A 444 23.16 -84.29 -0.82
C GLU A 444 22.56 -85.63 -0.35
N LEU A 445 21.28 -85.65 0.04
CA LEU A 445 20.60 -86.89 0.44
C LEU A 445 20.44 -87.85 -0.74
N ILE A 446 20.10 -87.33 -1.92
CA ILE A 446 20.04 -88.12 -3.16
C ILE A 446 21.41 -88.74 -3.49
N ASP A 447 22.50 -88.01 -3.31
CA ASP A 447 23.84 -88.50 -3.62
C ASP A 447 24.34 -89.52 -2.58
N LYS A 448 24.07 -89.31 -1.28
CA LYS A 448 24.28 -90.33 -0.23
C LYS A 448 23.50 -91.62 -0.52
N LEU A 449 22.24 -91.51 -0.94
CA LEU A 449 21.42 -92.67 -1.33
C LEU A 449 21.93 -93.38 -2.61
N LYS A 450 22.60 -92.68 -3.53
CA LYS A 450 23.30 -93.31 -4.67
C LYS A 450 24.55 -94.06 -4.22
N GLU A 451 25.34 -93.47 -3.32
CA GLU A 451 26.53 -94.12 -2.74
C GLU A 451 26.14 -95.40 -1.99
N GLU A 452 25.11 -95.34 -1.14
CA GLU A 452 24.52 -96.51 -0.48
C GLU A 452 23.98 -97.54 -1.49
N ALA A 453 23.30 -97.12 -2.55
CA ALA A 453 22.79 -98.03 -3.57
C ALA A 453 23.91 -98.76 -4.34
N GLU A 454 25.02 -98.08 -4.65
CA GLU A 454 26.17 -98.70 -5.32
C GLU A 454 26.95 -99.62 -4.36
N GLN A 455 27.07 -99.27 -3.08
CA GLN A 455 27.59 -100.18 -2.04
C GLN A 455 26.74 -101.45 -1.92
N HIS A 456 25.42 -101.31 -1.86
CA HIS A 456 24.50 -102.45 -1.85
C HIS A 456 24.61 -103.29 -3.14
N LYS A 457 24.80 -102.66 -4.31
CA LYS A 457 25.01 -103.36 -5.59
C LYS A 457 26.30 -104.20 -5.57
N ILE A 458 27.42 -103.65 -5.09
CA ILE A 458 28.68 -104.40 -4.92
C ILE A 458 28.48 -105.61 -3.98
N ILE A 459 27.71 -105.46 -2.90
CA ILE A 459 27.36 -106.57 -2.00
C ILE A 459 26.47 -107.60 -2.72
N MET A 460 25.48 -107.17 -3.50
CA MET A 460 24.61 -108.06 -4.30
C MET A 460 25.37 -108.83 -5.38
N GLU A 461 26.44 -108.25 -5.96
CA GLU A 461 27.33 -108.92 -6.92
C GLU A 461 28.10 -110.10 -6.29
N THR A 462 28.17 -110.20 -4.95
CA THR A 462 28.69 -111.40 -4.26
C THR A 462 27.71 -112.57 -4.23
N VAL A 463 26.41 -112.34 -4.35
CA VAL A 463 25.37 -113.38 -4.20
C VAL A 463 25.46 -114.45 -5.31
N PRO A 464 25.70 -114.12 -6.60
CA PRO A 464 26.02 -115.11 -7.63
C PRO A 464 27.25 -115.96 -7.30
N VAL A 465 28.29 -115.37 -6.70
CA VAL A 465 29.54 -116.08 -6.35
C VAL A 465 29.30 -117.07 -5.22
N LEU A 466 28.63 -116.65 -4.15
CA LEU A 466 28.26 -117.51 -3.02
C LEU A 466 27.31 -118.64 -3.46
N LYS A 467 26.40 -118.36 -4.40
CA LYS A 467 25.52 -119.37 -4.99
C LYS A 467 26.31 -120.41 -5.80
N ALA A 468 27.23 -119.97 -6.66
CA ALA A 468 28.10 -120.86 -7.41
C ALA A 468 28.99 -121.71 -6.48
N GLN A 469 29.52 -121.13 -5.40
CA GLN A 469 30.27 -121.86 -4.36
C GLN A 469 29.41 -122.94 -3.68
N ALA A 470 28.16 -122.64 -3.34
CA ALA A 470 27.23 -123.62 -2.75
C ALA A 470 26.86 -124.74 -3.73
N ASP A 471 26.65 -124.43 -5.02
CA ASP A 471 26.41 -125.44 -6.06
C ASP A 471 27.65 -126.32 -6.31
N ILE A 472 28.88 -125.76 -6.25
CA ILE A 472 30.14 -126.52 -6.33
C ILE A 472 30.29 -127.47 -5.12
N TYR A 473 30.15 -126.98 -3.89
CA TYR A 473 30.24 -127.86 -2.71
C TYR A 473 29.17 -128.97 -2.71
N LYS A 474 28.00 -128.70 -3.30
CA LYS A 474 26.95 -129.71 -3.52
C LYS A 474 27.37 -130.74 -4.57
N THR A 475 28.00 -130.36 -5.68
CA THR A 475 28.54 -131.34 -6.65
C THR A 475 29.69 -132.15 -6.07
N ASP A 476 30.60 -131.52 -5.32
CA ASP A 476 31.74 -132.16 -4.69
C ASP A 476 31.30 -133.18 -3.62
N PHE A 477 30.33 -132.80 -2.78
CA PHE A 477 29.73 -133.71 -1.80
C PHE A 477 29.05 -134.91 -2.47
N LEU A 478 28.36 -134.71 -3.59
CA LEU A 478 27.74 -135.80 -4.34
C LEU A 478 28.78 -136.71 -5.02
N ALA A 479 29.87 -136.15 -5.56
CA ALA A 479 30.96 -136.92 -6.14
C ALA A 479 31.72 -137.75 -5.08
N GLU A 480 32.06 -137.14 -3.96
CA GLU A 480 32.69 -137.78 -2.80
C GLU A 480 31.78 -138.86 -2.18
N ARG A 481 30.46 -138.60 -2.13
CA ARG A 481 29.48 -139.62 -1.72
C ARG A 481 29.47 -140.81 -2.68
N GLN A 482 29.39 -140.58 -4.00
CA GLN A 482 29.44 -141.65 -5.00
C GLN A 482 30.77 -142.43 -4.98
N ALA A 483 31.88 -141.76 -4.67
CA ALA A 483 33.17 -142.42 -4.47
C ALA A 483 33.17 -143.31 -3.21
N ARG A 484 32.60 -142.83 -2.09
CA ARG A 484 32.41 -143.64 -0.88
C ARG A 484 31.47 -144.82 -1.09
N GLU A 485 30.36 -144.63 -1.82
CA GLU A 485 29.41 -145.71 -2.13
C GLU A 485 30.10 -146.80 -2.97
N LYS A 486 30.85 -146.43 -4.03
CA LYS A 486 31.65 -147.39 -4.82
C LYS A 486 32.75 -148.10 -4.01
N LEU A 487 33.40 -147.41 -3.08
CA LEU A 487 34.36 -148.04 -2.16
C LEU A 487 33.68 -148.99 -1.16
N HIS A 488 32.43 -148.70 -0.75
CA HIS A 488 31.63 -149.57 0.10
C HIS A 488 31.22 -150.84 -0.65
N GLU A 489 30.70 -150.69 -1.88
CA GLU A 489 30.39 -151.80 -2.82
C GLU A 489 31.62 -152.71 -3.02
N GLN A 490 32.79 -152.13 -3.31
CA GLN A 490 34.05 -152.88 -3.47
C GLN A 490 34.48 -153.59 -2.18
N ARG A 491 34.36 -152.93 -1.01
CA ARG A 491 34.66 -153.52 0.29
C ARG A 491 33.73 -154.68 0.60
N GLU A 492 32.44 -154.57 0.28
CA GLU A 492 31.44 -155.62 0.52
C GLU A 492 31.64 -156.79 -0.43
N ALA A 493 31.91 -156.56 -1.72
CA ALA A 493 32.28 -157.62 -2.65
C ALA A 493 33.57 -158.37 -2.22
N LEU A 494 34.59 -157.65 -1.71
CA LEU A 494 35.80 -158.26 -1.15
C LEU A 494 35.53 -159.01 0.16
N GLN A 495 34.62 -158.52 1.01
CA GLN A 495 34.21 -159.20 2.24
C GLN A 495 33.43 -160.48 1.94
N GLU A 496 32.58 -160.49 0.92
CA GLU A 496 31.89 -161.69 0.43
C GLU A 496 32.87 -162.71 -0.17
N GLN A 497 33.85 -162.25 -0.97
CA GLN A 497 34.91 -163.12 -1.49
C GLN A 497 35.76 -163.71 -0.36
N TYR A 498 36.12 -162.93 0.66
CA TYR A 498 36.83 -163.41 1.84
C TYR A 498 36.01 -164.45 2.61
N LEU A 499 34.72 -164.17 2.88
CA LEU A 499 33.83 -165.12 3.55
C LEU A 499 33.60 -166.39 2.73
N GLN A 500 33.56 -166.30 1.40
CA GLN A 500 33.47 -167.46 0.53
C GLN A 500 34.75 -168.29 0.56
N LEU A 501 35.91 -167.66 0.46
CA LEU A 501 37.22 -168.32 0.58
C LEU A 501 37.40 -168.96 1.98
N GLN A 502 36.88 -168.32 3.03
CA GLN A 502 36.83 -168.89 4.38
C GLN A 502 35.94 -170.14 4.44
N ARG A 503 34.70 -170.08 3.90
CA ARG A 503 33.81 -171.27 3.82
C ARG A 503 34.47 -172.41 3.06
N ASP A 504 35.16 -172.11 1.96
CA ASP A 504 35.81 -173.13 1.13
C ASP A 504 37.10 -173.66 1.76
N TYR A 505 37.82 -172.86 2.54
CA TYR A 505 38.89 -173.32 3.43
C TYR A 505 38.34 -174.21 4.57
N GLU A 506 37.22 -173.83 5.19
CA GLU A 506 36.56 -174.62 6.23
C GLU A 506 36.03 -175.96 5.70
N LYS A 507 35.47 -175.98 4.47
CA LYS A 507 35.15 -177.23 3.74
C LYS A 507 36.40 -178.05 3.48
N LEU A 508 37.44 -177.49 2.85
CA LEU A 508 38.64 -178.24 2.50
C LEU A 508 39.37 -178.77 3.75
N LYS A 509 39.27 -178.06 4.88
CA LYS A 509 39.69 -178.53 6.21
C LYS A 509 38.79 -179.67 6.70
N ALA A 510 37.47 -179.56 6.60
CA ALA A 510 36.54 -180.63 6.97
C ALA A 510 36.69 -181.88 6.09
N ASP A 511 37.01 -181.72 4.81
CA ASP A 511 37.27 -182.78 3.84
C ASP A 511 38.63 -183.45 4.09
N SER A 512 39.67 -182.69 4.45
CA SER A 512 40.97 -183.27 4.80
C SER A 512 40.99 -183.90 6.20
N GLU A 513 40.28 -183.32 7.18
CA GLU A 513 39.98 -184.00 8.44
C GLU A 513 39.07 -185.23 8.22
N GLY A 514 38.13 -185.15 7.27
CA GLY A 514 37.21 -186.23 6.91
C GLY A 514 37.94 -187.40 6.26
N ALA A 515 38.83 -187.13 5.31
CA ALA A 515 39.75 -188.10 4.72
C ALA A 515 40.70 -188.68 5.77
N SER A 516 41.20 -187.86 6.71
CA SER A 516 42.02 -188.34 7.84
C SER A 516 41.22 -189.25 8.78
N ARG A 517 39.96 -188.92 9.09
CA ARG A 517 39.04 -189.78 9.88
C ARG A 517 38.74 -191.08 9.14
N ALA A 518 38.42 -191.01 7.84
CA ALA A 518 38.17 -192.17 7.00
C ALA A 518 39.39 -193.09 6.89
N LEU A 519 40.60 -192.54 6.74
CA LEU A 519 41.85 -193.32 6.76
C LEU A 519 42.08 -194.01 8.12
N MET A 520 41.84 -193.29 9.23
CA MET A 520 41.93 -193.86 10.58
C MET A 520 40.87 -194.95 10.83
N GLU A 521 39.68 -194.82 10.24
CA GLU A 521 38.59 -195.80 10.34
C GLU A 521 38.79 -197.00 9.39
N GLU A 522 39.44 -196.82 8.24
CA GLU A 522 39.90 -197.91 7.38
C GLU A 522 41.02 -198.74 8.05
N MET A 523 41.99 -198.06 8.68
CA MET A 523 43.02 -198.72 9.51
C MET A 523 42.39 -199.53 10.66
N ARG A 524 41.31 -199.01 11.26
CA ARG A 524 40.53 -199.69 12.31
C ARG A 524 39.76 -200.91 11.79
N ASN A 525 39.14 -200.81 10.61
CA ASN A 525 38.32 -201.88 10.03
C ASN A 525 39.14 -203.08 9.50
N ARG A 526 40.47 -202.96 9.36
CA ARG A 526 41.35 -204.06 8.92
C ARG A 526 41.80 -205.03 10.02
N HIS A 527 41.39 -204.82 11.28
CA HIS A 527 41.77 -205.67 12.42
C HIS A 527 40.59 -206.00 13.37
N SER A 528 39.73 -206.94 12.99
CA SER A 528 38.60 -207.36 13.85
C SER A 528 38.19 -208.83 13.76
N GLU A 529 39.09 -209.75 14.14
CA GLU A 529 38.69 -211.09 14.58
C GLU A 529 39.59 -211.61 15.71
N MET A 530 39.05 -212.55 16.50
CA MET A 530 39.67 -213.23 17.66
C MET A 530 39.76 -212.46 19.01
N ARG A 531 39.04 -212.97 20.02
CA ARG A 531 39.21 -212.74 21.48
C ARG A 531 40.38 -213.63 21.99
N PRO A 532 41.08 -213.35 23.12
CA PRO A 532 40.45 -213.27 24.46
C PRO A 532 41.15 -212.31 25.46
N SER A 533 40.95 -212.51 26.77
CA SER A 533 41.40 -211.66 27.89
C SER A 533 42.59 -212.24 28.67
N GLN A 534 43.54 -211.39 29.08
CA GLN A 534 44.51 -211.63 30.18
C GLN A 534 44.83 -210.32 30.95
N GLN A 535 45.51 -210.43 32.10
CA GLN A 535 45.91 -209.36 33.04
C GLN A 535 47.46 -209.13 32.98
N PRO A 536 48.14 -208.50 33.98
CA PRO A 536 47.92 -207.24 34.73
C PRO A 536 49.14 -206.27 34.67
N GLY A 537 49.02 -205.06 35.26
CA GLY A 537 50.14 -204.15 35.61
C GLY A 537 50.13 -202.80 34.84
N PHE A 538 50.14 -201.62 35.47
CA PHE A 538 51.22 -200.99 36.28
C PHE A 538 52.55 -200.91 35.50
N ARG A 539 53.09 -199.74 35.11
CA ARG A 539 53.19 -198.40 35.77
C ARG A 539 52.97 -197.26 34.76
N MET A 540 52.45 -196.07 35.09
CA MET A 540 52.72 -195.08 36.17
C MET A 540 53.94 -194.19 35.90
N GLY A 541 53.71 -192.87 35.88
CA GLY A 541 54.70 -191.81 35.62
C GLY A 541 54.55 -191.19 34.23
N ALA A 542 54.75 -189.89 34.02
CA ALA A 542 54.94 -188.80 34.98
C ALA A 542 54.41 -187.49 34.34
N ALA A 543 53.44 -186.82 34.94
CA ALA A 543 53.65 -185.75 35.92
C ALA A 543 53.95 -184.39 35.22
N PRO A 544 54.37 -183.29 35.91
CA PRO A 544 53.39 -182.24 36.14
C PRO A 544 53.97 -180.81 35.90
N PHE A 545 53.41 -179.84 36.63
CA PHE A 545 54.11 -178.65 37.16
C PHE A 545 54.32 -177.43 36.25
N LEU A 546 53.65 -176.36 36.69
CA LEU A 546 54.19 -175.00 36.87
C LEU A 546 54.57 -174.17 35.61
N PRO A 547 54.90 -172.86 35.78
CA PRO A 547 54.74 -171.86 34.72
C PRO A 547 56.00 -171.00 34.49
N GLN A 548 55.86 -169.92 33.71
CA GLN A 548 56.51 -168.64 33.97
C GLN A 548 55.56 -167.49 33.57
N LEU A 549 55.47 -166.31 34.20
CA LEU A 549 56.40 -165.46 34.96
C LEU A 549 57.48 -164.72 34.13
N MET A 550 57.26 -163.40 33.98
CA MET A 550 58.28 -162.33 34.03
C MET A 550 59.18 -162.14 32.77
N PRO A 551 59.95 -161.02 32.67
CA PRO A 551 59.46 -159.63 32.80
C PRO A 551 60.11 -158.58 31.86
N GLY A 552 59.41 -157.44 31.69
CA GLY A 552 60.04 -156.12 31.49
C GLY A 552 60.24 -155.61 30.05
N ARG A 553 60.81 -154.40 29.82
CA ARG A 553 61.37 -153.43 30.81
C ARG A 553 61.53 -151.99 30.24
N ARG A 554 60.88 -150.98 30.87
CA ARG A 554 61.09 -149.50 30.75
C ARG A 554 60.82 -148.86 29.36
N GLN A 555 60.63 -147.54 29.23
CA GLN A 555 60.30 -146.47 30.20
C GLN A 555 58.78 -146.14 30.13
N SER A 556 58.08 -145.50 31.07
CA SER A 556 58.42 -144.75 32.30
C SER A 556 58.92 -143.29 32.16
N ILE A 557 58.14 -142.45 31.47
CA ILE A 557 57.97 -140.98 31.65
C ILE A 557 56.45 -140.78 31.61
N ALA A 558 55.79 -140.64 32.76
CA ALA A 558 55.56 -139.38 33.50
C ALA A 558 54.46 -138.51 32.85
N GLU A 559 53.22 -138.75 33.29
CA GLU A 559 52.36 -137.75 33.91
C GLU A 559 52.75 -136.26 33.70
N GLU A 560 52.47 -135.72 32.52
CA GLU A 560 52.25 -134.28 32.35
C GLU A 560 50.75 -134.01 32.35
N GLN A 561 50.22 -133.62 33.51
CA GLN A 561 49.01 -132.80 33.55
C GLN A 561 49.27 -131.54 32.71
N PRO A 562 48.34 -131.11 31.83
CA PRO A 562 48.48 -129.86 31.13
C PRO A 562 48.33 -128.70 32.12
N TYR A 563 49.45 -128.25 32.71
CA TYR A 563 49.47 -127.08 33.58
C TYR A 563 48.99 -125.85 32.81
N TYR A 564 47.79 -125.38 33.13
CA TYR A 564 47.17 -124.26 32.46
C TYR A 564 47.82 -122.96 32.96
N CYS A 565 48.56 -122.29 32.08
CA CYS A 565 49.39 -121.13 32.42
C CYS A 565 48.66 -119.81 32.11
N CYS A 566 48.65 -118.87 33.07
CA CYS A 566 48.17 -117.51 32.81
C CYS A 566 49.17 -116.74 31.91
N PRO A 567 48.76 -116.22 30.73
CA PRO A 567 49.69 -115.56 29.81
C PRO A 567 50.22 -114.21 30.32
N LYS A 568 49.55 -113.57 31.30
CA LYS A 568 49.95 -112.25 31.85
C LYS A 568 51.06 -112.37 32.92
N CYS A 569 51.11 -113.47 33.68
CA CYS A 569 51.98 -113.63 34.86
C CYS A 569 52.70 -115.00 34.98
N GLN A 570 52.40 -115.96 34.09
CA GLN A 570 52.95 -117.33 34.07
C GLN A 570 52.64 -118.21 35.30
N TYR A 571 51.64 -117.84 36.12
CA TYR A 571 51.08 -118.72 37.15
C TYR A 571 50.55 -120.02 36.54
N ARG A 572 50.88 -121.17 37.14
CA ARG A 572 50.45 -122.51 36.73
C ARG A 572 49.27 -122.98 37.58
N ALA A 573 48.11 -123.17 36.95
CA ALA A 573 46.96 -123.83 37.53
C ALA A 573 46.97 -125.34 37.23
N PRO A 574 46.43 -126.20 38.11
CA PRO A 574 46.30 -127.65 37.87
C PRO A 574 45.12 -128.00 36.95
N ASP A 575 44.13 -127.12 36.82
CA ASP A 575 42.94 -127.28 35.97
C ASP A 575 42.49 -125.94 35.36
N MET A 576 41.53 -126.01 34.44
CA MET A 576 41.01 -124.85 33.70
C MET A 576 40.20 -123.90 34.58
N ASP A 577 39.45 -124.41 35.56
CA ASP A 577 38.57 -123.60 36.42
C ASP A 577 39.42 -122.73 37.35
N THR A 578 40.49 -123.29 37.94
CA THR A 578 41.48 -122.53 38.70
C THR A 578 42.20 -121.49 37.83
N LEU A 579 42.47 -121.79 36.55
CA LEU A 579 43.00 -120.78 35.63
C LEU A 579 41.98 -119.67 35.36
N GLN A 580 40.70 -119.98 35.11
CA GLN A 580 39.69 -118.96 34.80
C GLN A 580 39.46 -117.99 35.95
N ILE A 581 39.40 -118.49 37.20
CA ILE A 581 39.32 -117.64 38.40
C ILE A 581 40.55 -116.72 38.45
N HIS A 582 41.76 -117.30 38.36
CA HIS A 582 43.00 -116.54 38.43
C HIS A 582 43.14 -115.50 37.30
N VAL A 583 42.75 -115.83 36.07
CA VAL A 583 42.81 -114.90 34.92
C VAL A 583 41.84 -113.72 35.11
N MET A 584 40.69 -113.94 35.75
CA MET A 584 39.71 -112.90 36.02
C MET A 584 40.21 -111.88 37.06
N ASP A 585 40.91 -112.33 38.10
CA ASP A 585 41.61 -111.45 39.05
C ASP A 585 42.87 -110.82 38.43
N CYS A 586 43.62 -111.58 37.62
CA CYS A 586 44.90 -111.15 37.06
C CYS A 586 44.75 -110.18 35.86
N ILE A 587 43.57 -110.02 35.27
CA ILE A 587 43.35 -109.05 34.17
C ILE A 587 43.23 -107.60 34.65
N GLN A 588 42.91 -107.37 35.93
CA GLN A 588 43.06 -106.06 36.60
C GLN A 588 44.54 -105.60 36.66
#